data_AF-A0A9D0TJC2-F1
#
_entry.id   AF-A0A9D0TJC2-F1
#
_cell.length_a   1.000
_cell.length_b   1.000
_cell.length_c   1.000
_cell.angle_alpha   90.00
_cell.angle_beta   90.00
_cell.angle_gamma   90.00
#
_symmetry.space_group_name_H-M   'P 1'
#
loop_
_entity.id
_entity.type
_entity.pdbx_description
1 polymer ?
#
loop_
_entity_poly.entity_id
_entity_poly.type
_entity_poly.pdbx_seq_one_letter_code
_entity_poly.pdbx_strand_id
1 'polypeptide(L)'
;MTNHQDHTAAFAAAFFIANLIFIGLFYLALWLLYGLRYQQASPITRHHLQQALAASTITTTLFIVINSFILLNSGYHSLTGLISLEIYFMLLVPAFLLLGILAFVKAVTGQDFRYPLIARFIRLQH
;
A
#
# COMPACT_ATOMS: atom_id res chain seq x y z
N MET A 1 24.32 -6.71 -23.34
CA MET A 1 23.11 -6.11 -22.74
C MET A 1 23.02 -6.62 -21.31
N THR A 2 23.60 -5.90 -20.35
CA THR A 2 23.51 -6.26 -18.93
C THR A 2 22.08 -5.99 -18.48
N ASN A 3 21.29 -7.06 -18.35
CA ASN A 3 19.95 -7.00 -17.79
C ASN A 3 20.09 -6.66 -16.29
N HIS A 4 20.20 -5.37 -15.97
CA HIS A 4 20.06 -4.93 -14.59
C HIS A 4 18.63 -5.29 -14.19
N GLN A 5 18.48 -6.32 -13.37
CA GLN A 5 17.20 -6.66 -12.78
C GLN A 5 16.64 -5.42 -12.08
N ASP A 6 15.63 -4.79 -12.69
CA ASP A 6 15.00 -3.60 -12.14
C ASP A 6 14.10 -4.03 -10.98
N HIS A 7 14.69 -4.09 -9.79
CA HIS A 7 14.01 -4.47 -8.55
C HIS A 7 13.06 -3.37 -8.02
N THR A 8 12.90 -2.26 -8.74
CA THR A 8 12.04 -1.14 -8.32
C THR A 8 10.60 -1.59 -8.05
N ALA A 9 10.07 -2.53 -8.84
CA ALA A 9 8.73 -3.08 -8.61
C ALA A 9 8.63 -3.80 -7.24
N ALA A 10 9.65 -4.59 -6.89
CA ALA A 10 9.71 -5.30 -5.61
C ALA A 10 9.89 -4.32 -4.44
N PHE A 11 10.73 -3.29 -4.61
CA PHE A 11 10.86 -2.23 -3.61
C PHE A 11 9.56 -1.47 -3.38
N ALA A 12 8.79 -1.18 -4.43
CA ALA A 12 7.49 -0.53 -4.30
C ALA A 12 6.53 -1.38 -3.44
N ALA A 13 6.42 -2.67 -3.72
CA ALA A 13 5.58 -3.57 -2.93
C ALA A 13 6.09 -3.73 -1.48
N ALA A 14 7.41 -3.80 -1.28
CA ALA A 14 8.02 -3.86 0.05
C ALA A 14 7.75 -2.59 0.88
N PHE A 15 7.85 -1.40 0.26
CA PHE A 15 7.51 -0.15 0.93
C PHE A 15 6.02 -0.05 1.26
N PHE A 16 5.13 -0.56 0.40
CA PHE A 16 3.71 -0.65 0.75
C PHE A 16 3.50 -1.54 1.99
N ILE A 17 4.11 -2.73 2.02
CA ILE A 17 4.04 -3.62 3.19
C ILE A 17 4.56 -2.91 4.44
N ALA A 18 5.70 -2.23 4.33
CA ALA A 18 6.28 -1.49 5.44
C ALA A 18 5.40 -0.32 5.90
N ASN A 19 4.67 0.34 4.99
CA ASN A 19 3.71 1.40 5.32
C ASN A 19 2.52 0.89 6.16
N LEU A 20 2.17 -0.39 6.09
CA LEU A 20 1.11 -0.94 6.95
C LEU A 20 1.48 -0.94 8.44
N ILE A 21 2.78 -1.02 8.74
CA ILE A 21 3.32 -1.05 10.11
C ILE A 21 3.79 0.36 10.50
N PHE A 22 4.56 1.00 9.64
CA PHE A 22 5.13 2.33 9.83
C PHE A 22 4.43 3.34 8.94
N ILE A 23 3.17 3.62 9.28
CA ILE A 23 2.29 4.49 8.53
C ILE A 23 2.94 5.86 8.37
N GLY A 24 3.05 6.34 7.13
CA GLY A 24 3.60 7.64 6.79
C GLY A 24 5.05 7.60 6.30
N LEU A 25 5.96 6.94 7.03
CA LEU A 25 7.39 6.94 6.65
C LEU A 25 7.62 6.29 5.28
N PHE A 26 7.10 5.08 5.09
CA PHE A 26 7.27 4.36 3.84
C PHE A 26 6.33 4.85 2.74
N TYR A 27 5.24 5.54 3.10
CA TYR A 27 4.43 6.28 2.13
C TYR A 27 5.22 7.43 1.50
N LEU A 28 5.97 8.20 2.30
CA LEU A 28 6.87 9.24 1.78
C LEU A 28 8.02 8.63 0.96
N ALA A 29 8.59 7.52 1.41
CA ALA A 29 9.62 6.80 0.67
C ALA A 29 9.10 6.29 -0.70
N LEU A 30 7.85 5.87 -0.78
CA LEU A 30 7.19 5.49 -2.04
C LEU A 30 7.03 6.68 -3.00
N TRP A 31 6.61 7.85 -2.49
CA TRP A 31 6.53 9.06 -3.30
C TRP A 31 7.90 9.49 -3.83
N LEU A 32 8.95 9.38 -3.01
CA LEU A 32 10.32 9.62 -3.43
C LEU A 32 10.75 8.62 -4.51
N LEU A 33 10.51 7.32 -4.30
CA LEU A 33 10.81 6.28 -5.29
C LEU A 33 10.06 6.52 -6.61
N TYR A 34 8.80 6.96 -6.53
CA TYR A 34 8.00 7.35 -7.68
C TYR A 34 8.64 8.49 -8.47
N GLY A 35 8.98 9.60 -7.81
CA GLY A 35 9.64 10.72 -8.48
C GLY A 35 10.97 10.35 -9.13
N LEU A 36 11.78 9.52 -8.48
CA LEU A 36 13.12 9.14 -8.97
C LEU A 36 13.08 8.14 -10.12
N ARG A 37 12.16 7.18 -10.11
CA ARG A 37 12.21 6.02 -11.03
C ARG A 37 11.09 5.99 -12.06
N TYR A 38 9.98 6.71 -11.88
CA TYR A 38 8.80 6.58 -12.74
C TYR A 38 9.08 6.83 -14.22
N GLN A 39 9.87 7.86 -14.56
CA GLN A 39 10.17 8.17 -15.98
C GLN A 39 11.05 7.11 -16.66
N GLN A 40 11.98 6.51 -15.92
CA GLN A 40 12.93 5.52 -16.44
C GLN A 40 12.41 4.08 -16.34
N ALA A 41 11.34 3.86 -15.57
CA ALA A 41 10.76 2.56 -15.28
C ALA A 41 10.05 1.96 -16.51
N SER A 42 10.12 0.63 -16.60
CA SER A 42 9.33 -0.16 -17.55
C SER A 42 7.81 0.01 -17.30
N PRO A 43 6.94 -0.26 -18.28
CA PRO A 43 5.48 -0.19 -18.07
C PRO A 43 4.98 -1.05 -16.90
N ILE A 44 5.56 -2.25 -16.73
CA ILE A 44 5.22 -3.17 -15.63
C ILE A 44 5.66 -2.56 -14.29
N THR A 45 6.89 -2.04 -14.21
CA THR A 45 7.40 -1.37 -13.00
C THR A 45 6.53 -0.16 -12.63
N ARG A 46 6.08 0.64 -13.62
CA ARG A 46 5.18 1.78 -13.40
C ARG A 46 3.83 1.35 -12.81
N HIS A 47 3.26 0.25 -13.28
CA HIS A 47 2.01 -0.29 -12.71
C HIS A 47 2.19 -0.68 -11.25
N HIS A 48 3.24 -1.44 -10.90
CA HIS A 48 3.52 -1.81 -9.51
C HIS A 48 3.72 -0.58 -8.61
N LEU A 49 4.42 0.44 -9.12
CA LEU A 49 4.67 1.70 -8.39
C LEU A 49 3.37 2.47 -8.12
N GLN A 50 2.52 2.63 -9.13
CA GLN A 50 1.21 3.28 -9.00
C GLN A 50 0.29 2.51 -8.05
N GLN A 51 0.26 1.18 -8.16
CA GLN A 51 -0.57 0.35 -7.29
C GLN A 51 -0.11 0.39 -5.83
N ALA A 52 1.21 0.32 -5.59
CA ALA A 52 1.76 0.44 -4.25
C ALA A 52 1.46 1.82 -3.63
N LEU A 53 1.55 2.90 -4.42
CA LEU A 53 1.14 4.24 -3.99
C LEU A 53 -0.34 4.34 -3.69
N ALA A 54 -1.21 3.85 -4.58
CA ALA A 54 -2.66 3.87 -4.39
C ALA A 54 -3.05 3.06 -3.15
N ALA A 55 -2.52 1.85 -3.01
CA ALA A 55 -2.75 1.00 -1.84
C ALA A 55 -2.27 1.67 -0.56
N SER A 56 -1.07 2.26 -0.55
CA SER A 56 -0.55 3.00 0.60
C SER A 56 -1.41 4.22 0.95
N THR A 57 -1.90 4.93 -0.06
CA THR A 57 -2.79 6.08 0.14
C THR A 57 -4.08 5.63 0.82
N ILE A 58 -4.72 4.58 0.31
CA ILE A 58 -5.96 4.03 0.89
C ILE A 58 -5.72 3.61 2.35
N THR A 59 -4.66 2.86 2.64
CA THR A 59 -4.41 2.37 4.00
C THR A 59 -4.04 3.49 4.97
N THR A 60 -3.23 4.45 4.54
CA THR A 60 -2.91 5.64 5.35
C THR A 60 -4.15 6.51 5.60
N THR A 61 -5.01 6.72 4.59
CA THR A 61 -6.27 7.45 4.76
C THR A 61 -7.21 6.73 5.71
N LEU A 62 -7.39 5.40 5.57
CA LEU A 62 -8.21 4.61 6.48
C LEU A 62 -7.73 4.72 7.93
N PHE A 63 -6.42 4.63 8.15
CA PHE A 63 -5.83 4.82 9.47
C PHE A 63 -6.17 6.18 10.06
N ILE A 64 -5.97 7.26 9.30
CA ILE A 64 -6.26 8.62 9.76
C ILE A 64 -7.75 8.76 10.09
N VAL A 65 -8.65 8.31 9.20
CA VAL A 65 -10.11 8.39 9.40
C VAL A 65 -10.55 7.65 10.66
N ILE A 66 -10.08 6.42 10.88
CA ILE A 66 -10.44 5.62 12.06
C ILE A 66 -9.93 6.28 13.34
N ASN A 67 -8.68 6.72 13.37
CA ASN A 67 -8.11 7.36 14.55
C ASN A 67 -8.76 8.72 14.86
N SER A 68 -9.05 9.53 13.83
CA SER A 68 -9.80 10.77 14.00
C SER A 68 -11.22 10.51 14.51
N PHE A 69 -11.90 9.47 14.01
CA PHE A 69 -13.22 9.09 14.51
C PHE A 69 -13.18 8.69 15.99
N ILE A 70 -12.19 7.90 16.41
CA ILE A 70 -12.01 7.53 17.82
C ILE A 70 -11.77 8.78 18.67
N LEU A 71 -10.85 9.65 18.26
CA LEU A 71 -10.52 10.88 18.98
C LEU A 71 -11.73 11.82 19.16
N LEU A 72 -12.59 11.94 18.15
CA LEU A 72 -13.73 12.86 18.18
C LEU A 72 -14.94 12.34 18.97
N ASN A 73 -15.14 11.02 19.07
CA ASN A 73 -16.35 10.46 19.68
C ASN A 73 -16.13 9.99 21.13
N SER A 74 -15.05 9.25 21.38
CA SER A 74 -14.95 8.46 22.60
C SER A 74 -13.57 8.51 23.26
N GLY A 75 -12.53 8.89 22.50
CA GLY A 75 -11.14 8.87 22.92
C GLY A 75 -10.61 7.45 23.15
N TYR A 76 -9.29 7.33 23.27
CA TYR A 76 -8.61 6.03 23.46
C TYR A 76 -8.82 5.40 24.85
N HIS A 77 -9.42 6.13 25.79
CA HIS A 77 -9.81 5.57 27.09
C HIS A 77 -11.09 4.72 27.01
N SER A 78 -11.89 4.89 25.96
CA SER A 78 -13.15 4.15 25.80
C SER A 78 -12.94 2.72 25.30
N LEU A 79 -13.75 1.78 25.81
CA LEU A 79 -13.76 0.39 25.34
C LEU A 79 -14.08 0.32 23.83
N THR A 80 -15.02 1.13 23.36
CA THR A 80 -15.38 1.20 21.93
C THR A 80 -14.21 1.66 21.05
N GLY A 81 -13.42 2.63 21.52
CA GLY A 81 -12.23 3.10 20.79
C GLY A 81 -11.16 2.01 20.69
N LEU A 82 -10.93 1.29 21.79
CA LEU A 82 -9.98 0.17 21.82
C LEU A 82 -10.43 -0.99 20.92
N ILE A 83 -11.70 -1.41 20.99
CA ILE A 83 -12.25 -2.45 20.11
C ILE A 83 -12.14 -2.04 18.63
N SER A 84 -12.42 -0.78 18.30
CA SER A 84 -12.31 -0.27 16.92
C SER A 84 -10.87 -0.35 16.41
N LEU A 85 -9.90 -0.02 17.27
CA LEU A 85 -8.47 -0.12 16.95
C LEU A 85 -8.03 -1.58 16.77
N GLU A 86 -8.54 -2.48 17.62
CA GLU A 86 -8.25 -3.91 17.53
C GLU A 86 -8.80 -4.54 16.24
N ILE A 87 -10.04 -4.21 15.86
CA ILE A 87 -10.62 -4.63 14.57
C ILE A 87 -9.76 -4.14 13.40
N TYR A 88 -9.27 -2.90 13.45
CA TYR A 88 -8.37 -2.37 12.43
C TYR A 88 -7.07 -3.19 12.32
N PHE A 89 -6.41 -3.48 13.44
CA PHE A 89 -5.14 -4.22 13.43
C PHE A 89 -5.30 -5.72 13.15
N MET A 90 -6.41 -6.35 13.54
CA MET A 90 -6.63 -7.79 13.33
C MET A 90 -7.24 -8.14 11.98
N LEU A 91 -8.05 -7.25 11.38
CA LEU A 91 -8.72 -7.54 10.11
C LEU A 91 -8.17 -6.73 8.95
N LEU A 92 -8.13 -5.40 9.07
CA LEU A 92 -7.75 -4.54 7.94
C LEU A 92 -6.26 -4.70 7.61
N VAL A 93 -5.38 -4.56 8.61
CA VAL A 93 -3.93 -4.64 8.39
C VAL A 93 -3.51 -5.98 7.74
N PRO A 94 -3.95 -7.16 8.25
CA PRO A 94 -3.57 -8.44 7.65
C PRO A 94 -4.17 -8.65 6.25
N ALA A 95 -5.39 -8.18 5.99
CA ALA A 95 -5.99 -8.26 4.66
C ALA A 95 -5.15 -7.49 3.62
N PHE A 96 -4.73 -6.27 3.93
CA PHE A 96 -3.85 -5.49 3.06
C PHE A 96 -2.43 -6.07 2.97
N LEU A 97 -1.93 -6.67 4.06
CA LEU A 97 -0.63 -7.35 4.07
C LEU A 97 -0.61 -8.52 3.08
N LEU A 98 -1.65 -9.35 3.05
CA LEU A 98 -1.77 -10.45 2.08
C LEU A 98 -1.72 -9.93 0.64
N LEU A 99 -2.46 -8.85 0.35
CA LEU A 99 -2.41 -8.21 -0.97
C LEU A 99 -1.01 -7.69 -1.30
N GLY A 100 -0.29 -7.11 -0.33
CA GLY A 100 1.07 -6.64 -0.48
C GLY A 100 2.07 -7.76 -0.78
N ILE A 101 1.97 -8.88 -0.05
CA ILE A 101 2.82 -10.06 -0.26
C ILE A 101 2.59 -10.64 -1.66
N LEU A 102 1.33 -10.75 -2.11
CA LEU A 102 1.01 -11.23 -3.46
C LEU A 102 1.62 -10.34 -4.55
N ALA A 103 1.52 -9.02 -4.40
CA ALA A 103 2.13 -8.08 -5.32
C ALA A 103 3.67 -8.17 -5.30
N PHE A 104 4.26 -8.32 -4.10
CA PHE A 104 5.70 -8.48 -3.94
C PHE A 104 6.23 -9.74 -4.64
N VAL A 105 5.59 -10.89 -4.43
CA VAL A 105 5.97 -12.16 -5.08
C VAL A 105 5.90 -12.03 -6.61
N LYS A 106 4.85 -11.36 -7.12
CA LYS A 106 4.70 -11.11 -8.56
C LYS A 106 5.74 -10.14 -9.11
N ALA A 107 6.07 -9.10 -8.36
CA ALA A 107 7.10 -8.14 -8.73
C ALA A 107 8.49 -8.80 -8.79
N VAL A 108 8.84 -9.65 -7.82
CA VAL A 108 10.11 -10.39 -7.79
C VAL A 108 10.21 -11.38 -8.96
N THR A 109 9.09 -11.97 -9.38
CA THR A 109 9.04 -12.89 -10.53
C THR A 109 8.90 -12.17 -11.89
N GLY A 110 8.94 -10.83 -11.90
CA GLY A 110 8.81 -10.02 -13.13
C GLY A 110 7.44 -10.08 -13.78
N GLN A 111 6.43 -10.58 -13.08
CA GLN A 111 5.06 -10.69 -13.59
C GLN A 111 4.28 -9.41 -13.26
N ASP A 112 3.44 -8.97 -14.19
CA ASP A 112 2.45 -7.94 -13.88
C ASP A 112 1.42 -8.51 -12.89
N PHE A 113 1.07 -7.72 -11.89
CA PHE A 113 0.03 -8.05 -10.93
C PHE A 113 -0.99 -6.94 -10.93
N ARG A 114 -2.27 -7.29 -11.05
CA ARG A 114 -3.37 -6.36 -10.87
C ARG A 114 -4.08 -6.76 -9.60
N TYR A 115 -3.99 -5.92 -8.58
CA TYR A 115 -4.72 -6.11 -7.33
C TYR A 115 -6.21 -6.33 -7.64
N PRO A 116 -6.80 -7.49 -7.31
CA PRO A 116 -8.16 -7.82 -7.75
C PRO A 116 -9.22 -6.85 -7.22
N LEU A 117 -9.00 -6.24 -6.04
CA LEU A 117 -9.92 -5.29 -5.43
C LEU A 117 -9.70 -3.84 -5.91
N ILE A 118 -8.46 -3.40 -6.09
CA ILE A 118 -8.12 -2.05 -6.56
C ILE A 118 -8.37 -1.91 -8.07
N ALA A 119 -8.11 -2.96 -8.85
CA ALA A 119 -8.38 -2.97 -10.28
C ALA A 119 -9.87 -2.81 -10.60
N ARG A 120 -10.77 -3.23 -9.70
CA ARG A 120 -12.22 -3.04 -9.87
C ARG A 120 -12.65 -1.60 -9.57
N PHE A 121 -12.03 -0.94 -8.59
CA PHE A 121 -12.29 0.48 -8.29
C PHE A 121 -11.76 1.44 -9.37
N ILE A 122 -10.65 1.09 -10.03
CA ILE A 122 -10.05 1.91 -11.11
C ILE A 122 -10.75 1.65 -12.47
N ARG A 123 -11.50 0.55 -12.64
CA ARG A 123 -12.20 0.18 -13.89
C ARG A 123 -13.60 0.82 -14.01
N LEU A 124 -13.78 2.06 -13.55
CA LEU A 124 -14.98 2.88 -13.81
C LEU A 124 -14.68 4.10 -14.70
N GLN A 125 -13.61 4.07 -15.49
CA GLN A 125 -13.28 5.11 -16.49
C GLN A 125 -13.13 4.56 -17.92
N HIS A 126 -13.87 3.51 -18.27
CA HIS A 126 -14.13 3.18 -19.67
C HIS A 126 -15.61 3.32 -19.97
#